data_AF-A0A1F8LRM1-F1
#
_entry.id   AF-A0A1F8LRM1-F1
#
_cell.length_a   1.000
_cell.length_b   1.000
_cell.length_c   1.000
_cell.angle_alpha   90.00
_cell.angle_beta   90.00
_cell.angle_gamma   90.00
#
_symmetry.space_group_name_H-M   'P 1'
#
loop_
_entity.id
_entity.type
_entity.pdbx_description
1 polymer ?
#
loop_
_entity_poly.entity_id
_entity_poly.type
_entity_poly.pdbx_seq_one_letter_code
_entity_poly.pdbx_strand_id
1 'polypeptide(L)'
;MNRNQRNQKIAEELKYIPQGSAYQNMLRAGYHNMRRRELGRNPTLTAKDTLLRAIETVRKENRNFMPEFDKKFFDIQTPTLS
;
A
#
# COMPACT_ATOMS: atom_id res chain seq x y z
N MET A 1 6.57 -1.82 18.01
CA MET A 1 7.78 -1.88 17.15
C MET A 1 8.58 -0.60 17.29
N ASN A 2 9.90 -0.69 17.34
CA ASN A 2 10.78 0.49 17.32
C ASN A 2 10.83 1.13 15.91
N ARG A 3 11.42 2.33 15.79
CA ARG A 3 11.48 3.09 14.53
C ARG A 3 12.16 2.31 13.40
N ASN A 4 13.29 1.66 13.68
CA ASN A 4 14.08 0.95 12.67
C ASN A 4 13.32 -0.29 12.16
N GLN A 5 12.73 -1.07 13.07
CA GLN A 5 11.90 -2.23 12.71
C GLN A 5 10.72 -1.83 11.82
N ARG A 6 10.05 -0.70 12.11
CA ARG A 6 8.95 -0.21 11.26
C ARG A 6 9.44 0.17 9.88
N ASN A 7 10.53 0.93 9.80
CA ASN A 7 11.09 1.36 8.51
C ASN A 7 11.51 0.16 7.66
N GLN A 8 12.17 -0.83 8.27
CA GLN A 8 12.57 -2.05 7.57
C GLN A 8 11.36 -2.85 7.09
N LYS A 9 10.34 -3.03 7.94
CA LYS A 9 9.09 -3.71 7.54
C LYS A 9 8.41 -3.02 6.35
N ILE A 10 8.34 -1.69 6.36
CA ILE A 10 7.72 -0.93 5.26
C ILE A 10 8.57 -1.03 3.99
N ALA A 11 9.91 -0.99 4.11
CA ALA A 11 10.80 -1.16 2.96
C ALA A 11 10.61 -2.53 2.30
N GLU A 12 10.44 -3.60 3.08
CA GLU A 12 10.10 -4.93 2.56
C GLU A 12 8.71 -4.97 1.90
N GLU A 13 7.69 -4.38 2.55
CA GLU A 13 6.34 -4.27 1.99
C GLU A 13 6.33 -3.47 0.66
N LEU A 14 7.14 -2.41 0.55
CA LEU A 14 7.23 -1.58 -0.66
C LEU A 14 7.87 -2.31 -1.86
N LYS A 15 8.56 -3.44 -1.69
CA LYS A 15 9.03 -4.25 -2.83
C LYS A 15 7.87 -4.77 -3.68
N TYR A 16 6.69 -4.90 -3.08
CA TYR A 16 5.48 -5.43 -3.70
C TYR A 16 4.58 -4.35 -4.33
N ILE A 17 5.03 -3.09 -4.37
CA ILE A 17 4.33 -1.99 -5.04
C ILE A 17 5.34 -1.36 -6.02
N PRO A 18 5.42 -1.69 -7.31
CA PRO A 18 6.46 -1.17 -8.19
C PRO A 18 6.45 0.37 -8.28
N GLN A 19 7.63 0.96 -8.50
CA GLN A 19 7.72 2.35 -8.95
C GLN A 19 7.20 2.47 -10.39
N GLY A 20 6.72 3.65 -10.79
CA GLY A 20 6.19 3.83 -12.14
C GLY A 20 5.70 5.23 -12.43
N SER A 21 4.48 5.33 -12.94
CA SER A 21 3.81 6.60 -13.25
C SER A 21 3.70 7.54 -12.04
N ALA A 22 3.36 8.81 -12.27
CA ALA A 22 3.15 9.78 -11.21
C ALA A 22 2.16 9.29 -10.15
N TYR A 23 1.02 8.73 -10.58
CA TYR A 23 0.00 8.17 -9.68
C TYR A 23 0.47 6.89 -8.98
N GLN A 24 1.29 6.06 -9.62
CA GLN A 24 1.89 4.89 -8.99
C GLN A 24 2.91 5.28 -7.90
N ASN A 25 3.72 6.31 -8.15
CA ASN A 25 4.64 6.84 -7.15
C ASN A 25 3.89 7.54 -6.01
N MET A 26 2.76 8.19 -6.32
CA MET A 26 1.84 8.74 -5.31
C MET A 26 1.25 7.63 -4.43
N LEU A 27 0.85 6.49 -5.01
CA LEU A 27 0.42 5.31 -4.26
C LEU A 27 1.51 4.83 -3.30
N ARG A 28 2.75 4.68 -3.78
CA ARG A 28 3.89 4.26 -2.94
C ARG A 28 4.13 5.20 -1.77
N ALA A 29 4.13 6.51 -2.02
CA ALA A 29 4.33 7.52 -0.98
C ALA A 29 3.16 7.53 0.04
N GLY A 30 1.92 7.43 -0.45
CA GLY A 30 0.72 7.35 0.36
C GLY A 30 0.74 6.12 1.28
N TYR A 31 1.02 4.94 0.70
CA TYR A 31 1.18 3.69 1.45
C TYR A 31 2.23 3.82 2.55
N HIS A 32 3.45 4.28 2.21
CA HIS A 32 4.54 4.45 3.17
C HIS A 32 4.14 5.32 4.37
N ASN A 33 3.53 6.48 4.10
CA ASN A 33 3.16 7.44 5.14
C ASN A 33 2.05 6.91 6.05
N MET A 34 1.03 6.28 5.48
CA MET A 34 -0.06 5.65 6.24
C MET A 34 0.47 4.49 7.07
N ARG A 35 1.21 3.57 6.44
CA ARG A 35 1.73 2.36 7.08
C ARG A 35 2.63 2.68 8.27
N ARG A 36 3.49 3.69 8.12
CA ARG A 36 4.35 4.17 9.21
C ARG A 36 3.56 4.65 10.42
N ARG A 37 2.47 5.40 10.20
CA ARG A 37 1.60 5.88 11.28
C ARG A 37 0.86 4.73 11.95
N GLU A 38 0.35 3.79 11.16
CA GLU A 38 -0.41 2.64 11.64
C GLU A 38 0.45 1.69 12.47
N LEU A 39 1.62 1.27 11.98
CA LEU A 39 2.55 0.45 12.77
C LEU A 39 3.00 1.11 14.08
N GLY A 40 2.85 2.43 14.21
CA GLY A 40 3.13 3.18 15.43
C GLY A 40 1.97 3.34 16.39
N ARG A 41 0.72 3.34 15.91
CA ARG A 41 -0.47 3.62 16.73
C ARG A 41 -1.44 2.45 16.83
N ASN A 42 -1.59 1.69 15.75
CA ASN A 42 -2.49 0.56 15.65
C ASN A 42 -1.87 -0.55 14.78
N PRO A 43 -1.04 -1.42 15.37
CA PRO A 43 -0.31 -2.44 14.62
C PRO A 43 -1.18 -3.62 14.15
N THR A 44 -2.46 -3.68 14.53
CA THR A 44 -3.38 -4.74 14.09
C THR A 44 -3.89 -4.53 12.67
N LEU A 45 -3.78 -3.30 12.13
CA LEU A 45 -4.13 -3.01 10.74
C LEU A 45 -3.20 -3.75 9.78
N THR A 46 -3.79 -4.44 8.81
CA THR A 46 -3.03 -5.25 7.85
C THR A 46 -2.40 -4.38 6.76
N ALA A 47 -1.39 -4.90 6.08
CA ALA A 47 -0.80 -4.23 4.92
C ALA A 47 -1.84 -4.04 3.79
N LYS A 48 -2.76 -5.00 3.63
CA LYS A 48 -3.90 -4.95 2.71
C LYS A 48 -4.80 -3.75 2.99
N ASP A 49 -5.19 -3.54 4.24
CA ASP A 49 -6.07 -2.42 4.62
C ASP A 49 -5.42 -1.07 4.35
N THR A 50 -4.11 -0.97 4.57
CA THR A 50 -3.33 0.23 4.25
C THR A 50 -3.29 0.47 2.75
N LEU A 51 -3.02 -0.59 1.95
CA LEU A 51 -2.94 -0.50 0.49
C LEU A 51 -4.27 -0.04 -0.11
N LEU A 52 -5.39 -0.65 0.29
CA LEU A 52 -6.72 -0.28 -0.22
C LEU A 52 -7.03 1.20 0.06
N ARG A 53 -6.74 1.69 1.27
CA ARG A 53 -6.95 3.11 1.61
C ARG A 53 -6.02 4.05 0.84
N ALA A 54 -4.78 3.63 0.57
CA ALA A 54 -3.85 4.38 -0.25
C ALA A 54 -4.33 4.45 -1.72
N ILE A 55 -4.82 3.34 -2.29
CA ILE A 55 -5.41 3.30 -3.63
C ILE A 55 -6.61 4.24 -3.73
N GLU A 56 -7.54 4.18 -2.78
CA GLU A 56 -8.70 5.07 -2.74
C GLU A 56 -8.30 6.55 -2.65
N THR A 57 -7.19 6.86 -1.98
CA THR A 57 -6.65 8.23 -1.94
C THR A 57 -6.17 8.70 -3.30
N VAL A 58 -5.47 7.84 -4.06
CA VAL A 58 -5.03 8.18 -5.42
C VAL A 58 -6.22 8.26 -6.38
N ARG A 59 -7.24 7.42 -6.21
CA ARG A 59 -8.46 7.44 -7.03
C ARG A 59 -9.31 8.70 -6.90
N LYS A 60 -9.17 9.44 -5.79
CA LYS A 60 -9.76 10.78 -5.65
C LYS A 60 -9.17 11.78 -6.64
N GLU A 61 -7.87 11.65 -6.94
CA GLU A 61 -7.16 12.49 -7.93
C GLU A 61 -7.31 11.96 -9.35
N ASN A 62 -7.34 10.64 -9.52
CA ASN A 62 -7.52 9.99 -10.82
C ASN A 62 -8.40 8.75 -10.70
N ARG A 63 -9.69 8.89 -11.05
CA ARG A 63 -10.68 7.81 -10.95
C ARG A 63 -10.35 6.58 -11.78
N ASN A 64 -9.61 6.74 -12.88
CA ASN A 64 -9.22 5.65 -13.79
C ASN A 64 -7.87 5.02 -13.40
N PHE A 65 -7.30 5.40 -12.25
CA PHE A 65 -6.04 4.84 -11.81
C PHE A 65 -6.15 3.32 -11.61
N MET A 66 -5.34 2.59 -12.37
CA MET A 66 -5.15 1.15 -12.26
C MET A 66 -3.84 0.89 -11.50
N PRO A 67 -3.91 0.57 -10.18
CA PRO A 67 -2.72 0.36 -9.37
C PRO A 67 -2.00 -0.94 -9.74
N GLU A 68 -0.67 -0.89 -9.74
CA GLU A 68 0.19 -2.06 -9.86
C GLU A 68 0.72 -2.46 -8.48
N PHE A 69 0.57 -3.74 -8.12
CA PHE A 69 1.09 -4.33 -6.88
C PHE A 69 1.01 -5.87 -6.92
N ASP A 70 1.76 -6.54 -6.05
CA ASP A 70 1.68 -7.99 -5.88
C ASP A 70 0.43 -8.39 -5.09
N LYS A 71 -0.58 -8.88 -5.81
CA LYS A 71 -1.86 -9.29 -5.24
C LYS A 71 -1.74 -10.44 -4.24
N LYS A 72 -0.76 -11.33 -4.40
CA LYS A 72 -0.56 -12.48 -3.48
C LYS A 72 -0.03 -12.00 -2.15
N PHE A 73 0.95 -11.08 -2.16
CA PHE A 73 1.49 -10.50 -0.94
C PHE A 73 0.42 -9.77 -0.12
N PHE A 74 -0.45 -9.00 -0.78
CA PHE A 74 -1.50 -8.24 -0.13
C PHE A 74 -2.80 -9.04 0.10
N ASP A 75 -2.85 -10.33 -0.23
CA ASP A 75 -4.05 -11.17 -0.13
C ASP A 75 -5.30 -10.51 -0.76
N ILE A 76 -5.14 -9.92 -1.95
CA ILE A 76 -6.24 -9.33 -2.72
C ILE A 76 -6.58 -10.29 -3.85
N GLN A 77 -7.64 -11.07 -3.66
CA GLN A 77 -8.20 -11.86 -4.75
C GLN A 77 -8.82 -10.91 -5.77
N THR A 78 -8.38 -10.98 -7.03
CA THR A 78 -9.22 -10.49 -8.12
C THR A 78 -10.43 -11.39 -8.22
N PRO A 79 -11.67 -10.86 -8.32
CA PRO A 79 -12.81 -11.71 -8.62
C PRO A 79 -12.51 -12.43 -9.94
N THR A 80 -12.42 -13.76 -9.87
CA THR A 80 -12.51 -14.62 -11.04
C THR A 80 -13.90 -14.41 -11.62
N LEU A 81 -13.99 -13.74 -12.77
CA LEU A 81 -15.18 -13.78 -13.60
C LEU A 81 -15.43 -15.26 -13.91
N SER A 82 -16.45 -15.82 -13.26
CA SER A 82 -17.03 -17.12 -13.56
C SER A 82 -18.21 -16.90 -14.49
#